data_AF-A0A838JPN8-F1
#
_entry.id   AF-A0A838JPN8-F1
#
_cell.length_a   1.000
_cell.length_b   1.000
_cell.length_c   1.000
_cell.angle_alpha   90.00
_cell.angle_beta   90.00
_cell.angle_gamma   90.00
#
_symmetry.space_group_name_H-M   'P 1'
#
loop_
_entity.id
_entity.type
_entity.pdbx_description
1 polymer ?
#
loop_
_entity_poly.entity_id
_entity_poly.type
_entity_poly.pdbx_seq_one_letter_code
_entity_poly.pdbx_strand_id
1 'polypeptide(L)'
;QRQYADIAPIAVQGDGPGTLAKIKGIVESRDGAAVVKSEPNYLYARFTTKLMKFVDDVEFWFDPATNVIQVRSASRVGRGDMGVNRKRIEAIRAALEAN
;
A
#
# COMPACT_ATOMS: atom_id res chain seq x y z
N GLN A 1 12.51 15.71 3.43
CA GLN A 1 11.24 15.86 2.67
C GLN A 1 10.86 14.46 2.19
N ARG A 2 9.75 13.87 2.66
CA ARG A 2 9.30 12.56 2.17
C ARG A 2 8.77 12.77 0.75
N GLN A 3 9.44 12.19 -0.25
CA GLN A 3 8.91 12.18 -1.61
C GLN A 3 7.84 11.09 -1.69
N TYR A 4 6.62 11.51 -1.98
CA TYR A 4 5.52 10.60 -2.26
C TYR A 4 5.53 10.31 -3.76
N ALA A 5 5.42 9.03 -4.12
CA ALA A 5 5.11 8.69 -5.50
C ALA A 5 3.63 9.02 -5.73
N ASP A 6 3.31 9.71 -6.83
CA ASP A 6 1.94 9.76 -7.33
C ASP A 6 1.55 8.34 -7.74
N ILE A 7 0.61 7.79 -6.99
CA ILE A 7 0.11 6.42 -7.12
C ILE A 7 -1.39 6.54 -7.36
N ALA A 8 -1.87 5.92 -8.44
CA ALA A 8 -3.29 5.92 -8.74
C ALA A 8 -4.08 5.21 -7.63
N PRO A 9 -5.25 5.73 -7.21
CA PRO A 9 -6.09 5.08 -6.23
C PRO A 9 -6.55 3.71 -6.74
N ILE A 10 -6.91 2.83 -5.81
CA ILE A 10 -7.45 1.49 -6.09
C ILE A 10 -8.97 1.55 -6.01
N ALA A 11 -9.67 0.98 -6.98
CA ALA A 11 -11.12 0.92 -6.95
C ALA A 11 -11.61 0.01 -5.80
N VAL A 12 -12.67 0.43 -5.12
CA VAL A 12 -13.31 -0.43 -4.10
C VAL A 12 -13.98 -1.61 -4.77
N GLN A 13 -13.72 -2.82 -4.26
CA GLN A 13 -14.39 -4.05 -4.67
C GLN A 13 -15.43 -4.45 -3.61
N GLY A 14 -16.70 -4.16 -3.87
CA GLY A 14 -17.77 -4.34 -2.88
C GLY A 14 -17.85 -3.15 -1.93
N ASP A 15 -17.25 -3.28 -0.74
CA ASP A 15 -17.20 -2.21 0.27
C ASP A 15 -15.76 -1.84 0.67
N GLY A 16 -15.57 -0.62 1.18
CA GLY A 16 -14.26 -0.09 1.56
C GLY A 16 -13.51 -0.94 2.59
N PRO A 17 -14.12 -1.25 3.75
CA PRO A 17 -13.53 -2.14 4.75
C PRO A 17 -13.16 -3.53 4.21
N GLY A 18 -14.03 -4.16 3.41
CA GLY A 18 -13.79 -5.45 2.79
C GLY A 18 -12.62 -5.40 1.80
N THR A 19 -12.54 -4.34 1.01
CA THR A 19 -11.41 -4.10 0.10
C THR A 19 -10.10 -3.92 0.89
N LEU A 20 -10.12 -3.14 1.98
CA LEU A 20 -8.95 -2.97 2.85
C LEU A 20 -8.53 -4.27 3.52
N ALA A 21 -9.48 -5.12 3.93
CA ALA A 21 -9.19 -6.43 4.49
C ALA A 21 -8.53 -7.36 3.46
N LYS A 22 -8.99 -7.35 2.20
CA LYS A 22 -8.30 -8.06 1.10
C LYS A 22 -6.87 -7.53 0.89
N ILE A 23 -6.71 -6.20 0.81
CA ILE A 23 -5.39 -5.56 0.67
C ILE A 23 -4.47 -5.96 1.83
N LYS A 24 -4.98 -5.97 3.07
CA LYS A 24 -4.22 -6.43 4.24
C LYS A 24 -3.69 -7.84 4.05
N GLY A 25 -4.53 -8.80 3.65
CA GLY A 25 -4.09 -10.18 3.39
C GLY A 25 -3.01 -10.28 2.29
N ILE A 26 -3.16 -9.50 1.22
CA ILE A 26 -2.15 -9.41 0.15
C ILE A 26 -0.85 -8.81 0.68
N VAL A 27 -0.91 -7.78 1.53
CA VAL A 27 0.26 -7.17 2.14
C VAL A 27 0.96 -8.15 3.08
N GLU A 28 0.22 -8.84 3.95
CA GLU A 28 0.77 -9.80 4.93
C GLU A 28 1.41 -11.02 4.26
N SER A 29 0.95 -11.41 3.07
CA SER A 29 1.58 -12.50 2.30
C SER A 29 2.89 -12.12 1.62
N ARG A 30 3.31 -10.85 1.68
CA ARG A 30 4.55 -10.39 1.04
C ARG A 30 5.76 -10.42 1.97
N ASP A 31 6.86 -10.87 1.41
CA ASP A 31 8.16 -10.88 2.06
C ASP A 31 8.58 -9.48 2.56
N GLY A 32 8.89 -9.39 3.86
CA GLY A 32 9.35 -8.15 4.48
C GLY A 32 8.26 -7.10 4.72
N ALA A 33 6.99 -7.46 4.53
CA ALA A 33 5.86 -6.62 4.92
C ALA A 33 5.54 -6.78 6.41
N ALA A 34 5.16 -5.67 7.04
CA ALA A 34 4.70 -5.64 8.42
C ALA A 34 3.53 -4.66 8.53
N VAL A 35 2.33 -5.16 8.83
CA VAL A 35 1.19 -4.31 9.14
C VAL A 35 1.42 -3.66 10.50
N VAL A 36 1.39 -2.33 10.54
CA VAL A 36 1.62 -1.54 11.76
C VAL A 36 0.29 -1.08 12.35
N LYS A 37 -0.67 -0.72 11.50
CA LYS A 37 -2.01 -0.30 11.92
C LYS A 37 -3.04 -0.86 10.95
N SER A 38 -4.13 -1.40 11.47
CA SER A 38 -5.24 -1.91 10.70
C SER A 38 -6.54 -1.46 11.36
N GLU A 39 -7.28 -0.61 10.66
CA GLU A 39 -8.57 -0.06 11.05
C GLU A 39 -9.57 -0.25 9.89
N PRO A 40 -10.89 -0.15 10.12
CA PRO A 40 -11.90 -0.39 9.10
C PRO A 40 -11.77 0.49 7.85
N ASN A 41 -11.22 1.70 7.98
CA ASN A 41 -11.06 2.67 6.90
C ASN A 41 -9.60 3.03 6.62
N TYR A 42 -8.64 2.43 7.32
CA TYR A 42 -7.23 2.80 7.24
C TYR A 42 -6.32 1.59 7.51
N LEU A 43 -5.33 1.39 6.64
CA LEU A 43 -4.31 0.36 6.77
C LEU A 43 -2.94 0.98 6.56
N TYR A 44 -2.05 0.78 7.52
CA TYR A 44 -0.65 1.20 7.43
C TYR A 44 0.26 0.00 7.58
N ALA A 45 1.14 -0.16 6.59
CA ALA A 45 2.12 -1.21 6.53
C ALA A 45 3.52 -0.64 6.25
N ARG A 46 4.53 -1.38 6.69
CA ARG A 46 5.94 -1.12 6.41
C ARG A 46 6.50 -2.26 5.57
N PHE A 47 7.27 -1.91 4.55
CA PHE A 47 8.02 -2.87 3.75
C PHE A 47 9.50 -2.68 4.00
N THR A 48 10.19 -3.75 4.38
CA THR A 48 11.63 -3.75 4.60
C THR A 48 12.31 -4.57 3.51
N THR A 49 13.19 -3.94 2.73
CA THR A 49 13.96 -4.64 1.69
C THR A 49 15.17 -5.35 2.30
N LYS A 50 15.26 -6.68 2.11
CA LYS A 50 16.31 -7.53 2.73
C LYS A 50 17.74 -7.10 2.38
N LEU A 51 17.98 -6.65 1.14
CA LEU A 51 19.33 -6.37 0.64
C LEU A 51 19.91 -5.04 1.14
N MET A 52 19.07 -4.01 1.32
CA MET A 52 19.51 -2.65 1.63
C MET A 52 18.95 -2.10 2.94
N LYS A 53 18.12 -2.89 3.64
CA LYS A 53 17.42 -2.50 4.87
C LYS A 53 16.61 -1.21 4.75
N PHE A 54 16.19 -0.85 3.54
CA PHE A 54 15.33 0.31 3.35
C PHE A 54 13.93 -0.03 3.84
N VAL A 55 13.39 0.87 4.66
CA VAL A 55 12.03 0.82 5.17
C VAL A 55 11.18 1.79 4.36
N ASP A 56 10.16 1.25 3.73
CA ASP A 56 9.15 2.00 3.01
C ASP A 56 7.84 1.96 3.81
N ASP A 57 7.21 3.11 3.96
CA ASP A 57 5.89 3.25 4.55
C ASP A 57 4.86 3.19 3.42
N VAL A 58 3.80 2.39 3.61
CA VAL A 58 2.67 2.29 2.70
C VAL A 58 1.39 2.45 3.50
N GLU A 59 0.56 3.39 3.09
CA GLU A 59 -0.73 3.69 3.71
C GLU A 59 -1.84 3.52 2.66
N PHE A 60 -2.94 2.91 3.10
CA PHE A 60 -4.17 2.77 2.35
C PHE A 60 -5.31 3.33 3.19
N TRP A 61 -6.19 4.11 2.60
CA TRP A 61 -7.40 4.56 3.29
C TRP A 61 -8.59 4.62 2.36
N PHE A 62 -9.76 4.28 2.89
CA PHE A 62 -10.99 4.38 2.14
C PHE A 62 -11.46 5.83 2.12
N ASP A 63 -11.65 6.36 0.91
CA ASP A 63 -12.26 7.66 0.67
C ASP A 63 -13.73 7.47 0.25
N PRO A 64 -14.69 7.69 1.15
CA PRO A 64 -16.11 7.50 0.85
C PRO A 64 -16.66 8.55 -0.12
N ALA A 65 -16.01 9.71 -0.30
CA ALA A 65 -16.49 10.75 -1.20
C ALA A 65 -16.27 10.36 -2.67
N THR A 66 -15.17 9.66 -2.95
CA THR A 66 -14.79 9.22 -4.30
C THR A 66 -14.96 7.71 -4.50
N ASN A 67 -15.34 6.98 -3.44
CA ASN A 67 -15.53 5.54 -3.40
C ASN A 67 -14.29 4.74 -3.90
N VAL A 68 -13.10 5.17 -3.48
CA VAL A 68 -11.83 4.53 -3.81
C VAL A 68 -10.98 4.31 -2.56
N ILE A 69 -10.04 3.38 -2.65
CA ILE A 69 -8.93 3.26 -1.70
C ILE A 69 -7.79 4.14 -2.18
N GLN A 70 -7.57 5.23 -1.46
CA GLN A 70 -6.42 6.09 -1.66
C GLN A 70 -5.16 5.37 -1.19
N VAL A 71 -4.05 5.59 -1.89
CA VAL A 71 -2.78 4.92 -1.60
C VAL A 71 -1.67 5.94 -1.51
N ARG A 72 -0.80 5.76 -0.52
CA ARG A 72 0.41 6.56 -0.35
C ARG A 72 1.57 5.65 -0.05
N SER A 73 2.67 5.82 -0.77
CA SER A 73 3.93 5.13 -0.45
C SER A 73 5.09 6.11 -0.42
N ALA A 74 5.89 6.02 0.65
CA ALA A 74 7.06 6.86 0.86
C ALA A 74 8.22 6.04 1.41
N SER A 75 9.40 6.20 0.81
CA SER A 75 10.64 5.65 1.36
C SER A 75 11.17 6.55 2.47
N ARG A 76 11.59 5.96 3.60
CA ARG A 76 12.18 6.72 4.72
C ARG A 76 13.58 7.20 4.43
N VAL A 77 14.29 6.50 3.56
CA VAL A 77 15.62 6.86 3.09
C VAL A 77 15.42 7.50 1.73
N GLY A 78 15.75 8.78 1.59
CA GLY A 78 15.41 9.64 0.45
C GLY A 78 16.09 9.29 -0.88
N ARG A 79 16.13 8.01 -1.24
CA ARG A 79 16.56 7.53 -2.55
C ARG A 79 15.37 7.70 -3.49
N GLY A 80 15.55 8.48 -4.55
CA GLY A 80 14.50 8.81 -5.52
C GLY A 80 13.72 7.57 -5.96
N ASP A 81 12.43 7.76 -6.25
CA ASP A 81 11.51 6.71 -6.66
C ASP A 81 12.03 6.00 -7.92
N MET A 82 12.88 4.97 -7.76
CA MET A 82 13.30 4.07 -8.84
C MET A 82 12.12 3.20 -9.34
N GLY A 83 10.88 3.67 -9.14
CA GLY A 83 9.63 2.98 -9.40
C GLY A 83 9.38 1.79 -8.48
N VAL A 84 10.20 1.56 -7.44
CA VAL A 84 10.04 0.40 -6.54
C VAL A 84 8.74 0.50 -5.75
N ASN A 85 8.43 1.70 -5.26
CA ASN A 85 7.19 1.95 -4.52
C ASN A 85 5.97 1.79 -5.45
N ARG A 86 6.02 2.40 -6.64
CA ARG A 86 4.98 2.23 -7.66
C ARG A 86 4.77 0.76 -8.04
N LYS A 87 5.84 0.03 -8.39
CA LYS A 87 5.78 -1.40 -8.74
C LYS A 87 5.16 -2.24 -7.64
N ARG A 88 5.46 -1.93 -6.38
CA ARG A 88 4.86 -2.63 -5.22
C ARG A 88 3.35 -2.43 -5.19
N ILE A 89 2.87 -1.20 -5.32
CA ILE A 89 1.43 -0.92 -5.29
C ILE A 89 0.74 -1.54 -6.50
N GLU A 90 1.30 -1.42 -7.70
CA GLU A 90 0.70 -2.04 -8.89
C GLU A 90 0.61 -3.56 -8.76
N ALA A 91 1.61 -4.20 -8.15
CA ALA A 91 1.51 -5.62 -7.86
C ALA A 91 0.44 -5.95 -6.79
N ILE A 92 0.15 -5.05 -5.85
CA ILE A 92 -0.96 -5.23 -4.88
C ILE A 92 -2.28 -5.10 -5.61
N ARG A 93 -2.41 -4.09 -6.49
CA ARG A 93 -3.57 -3.89 -7.35
C ARG A 93 -3.86 -5.13 -8.20
N ALA A 94 -2.85 -5.66 -8.87
CA ALA A 94 -2.99 -6.87 -9.69
C ALA A 94 -3.42 -8.10 -8.86
N ALA A 95 -2.87 -8.28 -7.66
CA ALA A 95 -3.25 -9.39 -6.78
C ALA A 95 -4.68 -9.25 -6.21
N LEU A 96 -5.18 -8.02 -6.08
CA LEU A 96 -6.55 -7.73 -5.67
C LEU A 96 -7.54 -8.03 -6.80
N GLU A 97 -7.21 -7.69 -8.04
CA GLU A 97 -8.04 -8.02 -9.22
C GLU A 97 -8.08 -9.53 -9.52
N ALA A 98 -7.06 -10.28 -9.10
CA ALA A 98 -6.99 -11.73 -9.28
C ALA A 98 -7.75 -12.54 -8.21
N ASN A 99 -8.32 -11.90 -7.17
CA ASN A 99 -9.04 -12.52 -6.04
C ASN A 99 -10.49 -12.06 -5.92
#